data_AF-A0A955PK78-F1
#
_entry.id   AF-A0A955PK78-F1
#
_cell.length_a   1.000
_cell.length_b   1.000
_cell.length_c   1.000
_cell.angle_alpha   90.00
_cell.angle_beta   90.00
_cell.angle_gamma   90.00
#
_symmetry.space_group_name_H-M   'P 1'
#
loop_
_entity.id
_entity.type
_entity.pdbx_description
1 polymer ?
#
loop_
_entity_poly.entity_id
_entity_poly.type
_entity_poly.pdbx_seq_one_letter_code
_entity_poly.pdbx_strand_id
1 'polypeptide(L)'
;MTETFAKSDQAKQWMSKQSQATFQRLLPRLEARFASRVDEEEWHGYVERLDHHFEQLFRCLYSLYGGQYDFFYHMENIVSSATEMWIDRPNELKALDALRSADPYWYQSNRMLGAMCYVDLFADDL
;
A
#
# COMPACT_ATOMS: atom_id res chain seq x y z
N MET A 1 -32.39 -9.33 15.92
CA MET A 1 -31.59 -8.19 15.41
C MET A 1 -30.20 -8.12 16.03
N THR A 2 -29.96 -8.68 17.22
CA THR A 2 -28.66 -8.73 17.92
C THR A 2 -27.63 -9.72 17.34
N GLU A 3 -28.06 -10.83 16.74
CA GLU A 3 -27.15 -11.86 16.21
C GLU A 3 -26.36 -11.42 14.97
N THR A 4 -26.92 -10.55 14.13
CA THR A 4 -26.25 -10.05 12.91
C THR A 4 -25.09 -9.12 13.24
N PHE A 5 -25.24 -8.26 14.26
CA PHE A 5 -24.17 -7.36 14.70
C PHE A 5 -22.99 -8.12 15.31
N ALA A 6 -23.26 -9.10 16.18
CA ALA A 6 -22.24 -9.93 16.80
C ALA A 6 -21.38 -10.70 15.78
N LYS A 7 -22.00 -11.25 14.73
CA LYS A 7 -21.28 -11.93 13.64
C LYS A 7 -20.41 -10.96 12.83
N SER A 8 -20.85 -9.73 12.63
CA SER A 8 -20.09 -8.72 11.89
C SER A 8 -18.85 -8.24 12.65
N ASP A 9 -18.95 -8.08 13.97
CA ASP A 9 -17.81 -7.68 14.81
C ASP A 9 -16.78 -8.81 14.93
N GLN A 10 -17.24 -10.06 15.06
CA GLN A 10 -16.35 -11.21 15.05
C GLN A 10 -15.57 -11.34 13.73
N ALA A 11 -16.23 -11.09 12.58
CA ALA A 11 -15.58 -11.10 11.27
C ALA A 11 -14.52 -10.00 11.12
N LYS A 12 -14.81 -8.78 11.63
CA LYS A 12 -13.83 -7.67 11.64
C LYS A 12 -12.62 -8.00 12.52
N GLN A 13 -12.85 -8.51 13.73
CA GLN A 13 -11.76 -8.92 14.64
C GLN A 13 -10.90 -10.02 14.02
N TRP A 14 -11.54 -11.00 13.37
CA TRP A 14 -10.83 -12.04 12.65
C TRP A 14 -9.97 -11.44 11.53
N MET A 15 -10.52 -10.52 10.74
CA MET A 15 -9.82 -9.88 9.62
C MET A 15 -8.58 -9.12 10.09
N SER A 16 -8.71 -8.27 11.11
CA SER A 16 -7.59 -7.51 11.66
C SER A 16 -6.52 -8.44 12.25
N LYS A 17 -6.92 -9.51 12.96
CA LYS A 17 -5.98 -10.52 13.48
C LYS A 17 -5.22 -11.25 12.38
N GLN A 18 -5.90 -11.70 11.32
CA GLN A 18 -5.23 -12.40 10.22
C GLN A 18 -4.34 -11.48 9.39
N SER A 19 -4.77 -10.22 9.19
CA SER A 19 -3.94 -9.19 8.60
C SER A 19 -2.63 -9.03 9.38
N GLN A 20 -2.72 -8.78 10.69
CA GLN A 20 -1.53 -8.62 11.53
C GLN A 20 -0.63 -9.86 11.51
N ALA A 21 -1.22 -11.05 11.63
CA ALA A 21 -0.47 -12.30 11.59
C ALA A 21 0.20 -12.55 10.22
N THR A 22 -0.38 -12.04 9.13
CA THR A 22 0.23 -12.13 7.80
C THR A 22 1.37 -11.13 7.68
N PHE A 23 1.16 -9.88 8.09
CA PHE A 23 2.19 -8.84 8.09
C PHE A 23 3.44 -9.28 8.86
N GLN A 24 3.27 -9.77 10.09
CA GLN A 24 4.36 -10.26 10.93
C GLN A 24 5.13 -11.45 10.33
N ARG A 25 4.51 -12.23 9.44
CA ARG A 25 5.19 -13.33 8.72
C ARG A 25 5.92 -12.86 7.47
N LEU A 26 5.40 -11.82 6.80
CA LEU A 26 5.99 -11.27 5.59
C LEU A 26 7.15 -10.32 5.89
N LEU A 27 7.06 -9.53 6.96
CA LEU A 27 8.05 -8.50 7.30
C LEU A 27 9.49 -9.04 7.36
N PRO A 28 9.80 -10.16 8.06
CA PRO A 28 11.17 -10.68 8.08
C PRO A 28 11.71 -11.09 6.71
N ARG A 29 10.83 -11.52 5.79
CA ARG A 29 11.21 -11.89 4.42
C ARG A 29 11.49 -10.65 3.57
N LEU A 30 10.73 -9.59 3.77
CA LEU A 30 10.96 -8.29 3.15
C LEU A 30 12.28 -7.69 3.67
N GLU A 31 12.49 -7.69 4.99
CA GLU A 31 13.71 -7.20 5.61
C GLU A 31 14.95 -7.91 5.05
N ALA A 32 14.93 -9.25 5.05
CA ALA A 32 16.03 -10.05 4.54
C ALA A 32 16.36 -9.76 3.06
N ARG A 33 15.35 -9.39 2.26
CA ARG A 33 15.50 -9.15 0.82
C ARG A 33 15.85 -7.69 0.48
N PHE A 34 15.36 -6.73 1.25
CA PHE A 34 15.28 -5.33 0.84
C PHE A 34 15.91 -4.34 1.82
N ALA A 35 15.97 -4.63 3.12
CA ALA A 35 16.43 -3.65 4.12
C ALA A 35 17.86 -3.15 3.87
N SER A 36 18.74 -4.00 3.32
CA SER A 36 20.12 -3.63 3.01
C SER A 36 20.30 -2.74 1.77
N ARG A 37 19.23 -2.49 1.01
CA ARG A 37 19.28 -1.64 -0.20
C ARG A 37 19.16 -0.14 0.10
N VAL A 38 18.68 0.21 1.28
CA VAL A 38 18.44 1.58 1.74
C VAL A 38 19.04 1.77 3.12
N ASP A 39 19.09 3.00 3.62
CA ASP A 39 19.48 3.23 5.01
C ASP A 39 18.39 2.83 6.01
N GLU A 40 18.75 2.76 7.29
CA GLU A 40 17.86 2.29 8.36
C GLU A 40 16.66 3.21 8.56
N GLU A 41 16.84 4.53 8.40
CA GLU A 41 15.78 5.52 8.57
C GLU A 41 14.74 5.41 7.44
N GLU A 42 15.22 5.29 6.20
CA GLU A 42 14.39 5.10 5.02
C GLU A 42 13.62 3.77 5.09
N TRP A 43 14.29 2.68 5.49
CA TRP A 43 13.62 1.41 5.71
C TRP A 43 12.55 1.50 6.80
N HIS A 44 12.84 2.15 7.92
CA HIS A 44 11.89 2.33 9.01
C HIS A 44 10.64 3.09 8.55
N GLY A 45 10.82 4.22 7.85
CA GLY A 45 9.71 5.01 7.31
C GLY A 45 8.86 4.23 6.30
N TYR A 46 9.47 3.35 5.50
CA TYR A 46 8.73 2.43 4.63
C TYR A 46 7.90 1.42 5.42
N VAL A 47 8.48 0.78 6.42
CA VAL A 47 7.80 -0.25 7.24
C VAL A 47 6.62 0.36 7.99
N GLU A 48 6.77 1.56 8.56
CA GLU A 48 5.65 2.28 9.20
C GLU A 48 4.50 2.54 8.22
N ARG A 49 4.83 3.02 7.01
CA ARG A 49 3.82 3.25 5.96
C ARG A 49 3.13 1.95 5.54
N LEU A 50 3.91 0.87 5.39
CA LEU A 50 3.36 -0.43 5.02
C LEU A 50 2.43 -0.96 6.10
N ASP A 51 2.84 -0.97 7.38
CA ASP A 51 2.04 -1.41 8.52
C ASP A 51 0.70 -0.65 8.60
N HIS A 52 0.75 0.68 8.48
CA HIS A 52 -0.44 1.54 8.52
C HIS A 52 -1.48 1.18 7.45
N HIS A 53 -1.04 0.81 6.24
CA HIS A 53 -1.93 0.50 5.11
C HIS A 53 -2.17 -1.00 4.90
N PHE A 54 -1.44 -1.87 5.58
CA PHE A 54 -1.46 -3.31 5.31
C PHE A 54 -2.84 -3.92 5.57
N GLU A 55 -3.54 -3.54 6.65
CA GLU A 55 -4.87 -4.09 6.95
C GLU A 55 -5.88 -3.78 5.85
N GLN A 56 -5.86 -2.56 5.32
CA GLN A 56 -6.75 -2.18 4.23
C GLN A 56 -6.42 -2.97 2.96
N LEU A 57 -5.14 -3.09 2.61
CA LEU A 57 -4.66 -3.88 1.47
C LEU A 57 -5.10 -5.34 1.60
N PHE A 58 -4.81 -5.96 2.75
CA PHE A 58 -5.16 -7.35 3.05
C PHE A 58 -6.66 -7.58 2.95
N ARG A 59 -7.48 -6.72 3.55
CA ARG A 59 -8.95 -6.84 3.52
C ARG A 59 -9.49 -6.77 2.09
N CYS A 60 -9.00 -5.83 1.28
CA CYS A 60 -9.43 -5.66 -0.11
C CYS A 60 -9.03 -6.87 -0.98
N LEU A 61 -7.83 -7.41 -0.80
CA LEU A 61 -7.39 -8.58 -1.57
C LEU A 61 -8.08 -9.86 -1.10
N TYR A 62 -8.23 -10.03 0.22
CA TYR A 62 -8.86 -11.21 0.81
C TYR A 62 -10.35 -11.30 0.43
N SER A 63 -11.06 -10.17 0.31
CA SER A 63 -12.47 -10.20 -0.10
C SER A 63 -12.67 -10.69 -1.53
N LEU A 64 -11.67 -10.52 -2.40
CA LEU A 64 -11.70 -10.94 -3.80
C LEU A 64 -11.11 -12.35 -3.99
N TYR A 65 -10.01 -12.64 -3.31
CA TYR A 65 -9.16 -13.79 -3.61
C TYR A 65 -8.88 -14.69 -2.39
N GLY A 66 -9.41 -14.39 -1.21
CA GLY A 66 -9.12 -15.14 0.02
C GLY A 66 -9.57 -16.60 0.00
N GLY A 67 -10.46 -16.97 -0.92
CA GLY A 67 -10.86 -18.37 -1.16
C GLY A 67 -9.88 -19.16 -2.06
N GLN A 68 -8.87 -18.52 -2.65
CA GLN A 68 -7.89 -19.18 -3.49
C GLN A 68 -6.79 -19.83 -2.65
N TYR A 69 -6.37 -21.03 -3.06
CA TYR A 69 -5.40 -21.84 -2.32
C TYR A 69 -4.01 -21.16 -2.21
N ASP A 70 -3.65 -20.32 -3.17
CA ASP A 70 -2.37 -19.62 -3.31
C ASP A 70 -2.45 -18.13 -2.91
N PHE A 71 -3.51 -17.71 -2.23
CA PHE A 71 -3.71 -16.31 -1.83
C PHE A 71 -2.48 -15.69 -1.15
N PHE A 72 -1.89 -16.38 -0.17
CA PHE A 72 -0.74 -15.87 0.57
C PHE A 72 0.54 -15.79 -0.27
N TYR A 73 0.68 -16.66 -1.28
CA TYR A 73 1.80 -16.60 -2.24
C TYR A 73 1.68 -15.32 -3.09
N HIS A 74 0.49 -15.02 -3.59
CA HIS A 74 0.26 -13.78 -4.35
C HIS A 74 0.36 -12.53 -3.46
N MET A 75 -0.10 -12.60 -2.21
CA MET A 75 0.05 -11.49 -1.26
C MET A 75 1.53 -11.13 -1.05
N GLU A 76 2.38 -12.13 -0.83
CA GLU A 76 3.83 -11.93 -0.69
C GLU A 76 4.45 -11.31 -1.93
N ASN A 77 4.09 -11.79 -3.12
CA ASN A 77 4.59 -11.26 -4.38
C ASN A 77 4.17 -9.80 -4.59
N ILE A 78 2.91 -9.47 -4.35
CA ILE A 78 2.38 -8.11 -4.49
C ILE A 78 3.13 -7.15 -3.56
N VAL A 79 3.28 -7.53 -2.28
CA VAL A 79 3.99 -6.68 -1.31
C VAL A 79 5.45 -6.56 -1.68
N SER A 80 6.12 -7.65 -2.06
CA SER A 80 7.53 -7.63 -2.48
C SER A 80 7.77 -6.73 -3.69
N SER A 81 6.90 -6.80 -4.71
CA SER A 81 6.97 -5.91 -5.88
C SER A 81 6.72 -4.46 -5.49
N ALA A 82 5.75 -4.18 -4.61
CA ALA A 82 5.51 -2.83 -4.12
C ALA A 82 6.69 -2.29 -3.31
N THR A 83 7.34 -3.12 -2.49
CA THR A 83 8.56 -2.78 -1.75
C THR A 83 9.69 -2.40 -2.70
N GLU A 84 9.94 -3.24 -3.71
CA GLU A 84 10.98 -2.99 -4.71
C GLU A 84 10.73 -1.70 -5.49
N MET A 85 9.51 -1.49 -5.98
CA MET A 85 9.12 -0.26 -6.68
C MET A 85 9.22 0.98 -5.81
N TRP A 86 9.00 0.87 -4.50
CA TRP A 86 9.16 1.98 -3.57
C TRP A 86 10.64 2.29 -3.31
N ILE A 87 11.49 1.28 -3.15
CA ILE A 87 12.94 1.48 -3.00
C ILE A 87 13.50 2.19 -4.23
N ASP A 88 13.16 1.71 -5.42
CA ASP A 88 13.64 2.25 -6.69
C ASP A 88 13.01 3.61 -7.06
N ARG A 89 12.06 4.10 -6.26
CA ARG A 89 11.40 5.40 -6.48
C ARG A 89 12.39 6.55 -6.25
N PRO A 90 12.52 7.50 -7.19
CA PRO A 90 13.36 8.68 -7.03
C PRO A 90 13.06 9.48 -5.75
N ASN A 91 14.10 10.03 -5.11
CA ASN A 91 14.00 10.76 -3.85
C ASN A 91 13.06 11.97 -3.93
N GLU A 92 13.03 12.67 -5.07
CA GLU A 92 12.11 13.79 -5.30
C GLU A 92 10.64 13.37 -5.24
N LEU A 93 10.32 12.16 -5.72
CA LEU A 93 8.96 11.61 -5.66
C LEU A 93 8.62 11.08 -4.26
N LYS A 94 9.60 10.57 -3.51
CA LYS A 94 9.41 10.23 -2.08
C LYS A 94 9.14 11.48 -1.24
N ALA A 95 9.85 12.58 -1.51
CA ALA A 95 9.57 13.87 -0.87
C ALA A 95 8.18 14.40 -1.23
N LEU A 96 7.76 14.27 -2.50
CA LEU A 96 6.40 14.63 -2.92
C LEU A 96 5.33 13.77 -2.24
N ASP A 97 5.58 12.48 -2.02
CA ASP A 97 4.69 11.59 -1.28
C ASP A 97 4.53 12.06 0.18
N ALA A 98 5.61 12.51 0.84
CA ALA A 98 5.57 13.04 2.20
C ALA A 98 4.74 14.34 2.29
N LEU A 99 4.94 15.27 1.34
CA LEU A 99 4.15 16.51 1.26
C LEU A 99 2.66 16.23 1.08
N ARG A 100 2.30 15.29 0.20
CA ARG A 100 0.89 14.92 -0.06
C ARG A 100 0.26 14.11 1.06
N SER A 101 1.05 13.34 1.81
CA SER A 101 0.58 12.65 3.01
C SER A 101 0.25 13.64 4.13
N ALA A 102 1.00 14.74 4.23
CA ALA A 102 0.76 15.81 5.19
C ALA A 102 -0.44 16.70 4.83
N ASP A 103 -0.75 16.85 3.54
CA ASP A 103 -1.95 17.55 3.04
C ASP A 103 -2.83 16.63 2.17
N PRO A 104 -3.72 15.83 2.78
CA PRO A 104 -4.60 14.91 2.05
C PRO A 104 -5.55 15.58 1.05
N TYR A 105 -5.76 16.90 1.13
CA TYR A 105 -6.69 17.64 0.28
C TYR A 105 -5.97 18.55 -0.72
N TRP A 106 -4.67 18.33 -0.96
CA TRP A 106 -3.85 19.13 -1.87
C TRP A 106 -4.48 19.31 -3.26
N TYR A 107 -5.19 18.28 -3.75
CA TYR A 107 -5.88 18.27 -5.03
C TYR A 107 -7.24 19.01 -5.03
N GLN A 108 -7.69 19.51 -3.89
CA GLN A 108 -8.91 20.34 -3.80
C GLN A 108 -8.58 21.85 -3.76
N SER A 109 -7.29 22.20 -3.76
CA SER A 109 -6.85 23.58 -3.79
C SER A 109 -7.36 24.31 -5.04
N ASN A 110 -7.90 25.52 -4.87
CA ASN A 110 -8.32 26.38 -5.97
C ASN A 110 -7.17 26.80 -6.91
N ARG A 111 -5.92 26.57 -6.50
CA ARG A 111 -4.73 26.78 -7.32
C ARG A 111 -4.51 25.66 -8.33
N MET A 112 -5.13 24.50 -8.16
CA MET A 112 -5.00 23.41 -9.11
C MET A 112 -5.92 23.65 -10.31
N LEU A 113 -5.31 23.80 -11.49
CA LEU A 113 -6.00 23.85 -12.77
C LEU A 113 -5.56 22.64 -13.60
N GLY A 114 -6.52 21.84 -14.04
CA GLY A 114 -6.28 20.69 -14.90
C GLY A 114 -6.55 21.01 -16.36
N ALA A 115 -5.71 20.50 -17.25
CA ALA A 115 -5.94 20.49 -18.70
C ALA A 115 -5.70 19.07 -19.23
N MET A 116 -6.39 18.70 -20.31
CA MET A 116 -6.23 17.40 -20.97
C MET A 116 -6.08 17.63 -22.47
N CYS A 117 -5.09 16.97 -23.07
CA CYS A 117 -4.85 16.97 -24.50
C CYS A 117 -4.29 15.61 -24.93
N TYR A 118 -4.43 15.30 -26.22
CA TYR A 118 -3.76 14.17 -26.84
C TYR A 118 -2.39 14.63 -27.36
N VAL A 119 -1.34 13.85 -27.08
CA VAL A 119 0.05 14.24 -27.42
C VAL A 119 0.21 14.40 -28.93
N ASP A 120 -0.27 13.44 -29.72
CA ASP A 120 -0.22 13.47 -31.19
C ASP A 120 -0.96 14.69 -31.78
N LEU A 121 -2.09 15.07 -31.19
CA LEU A 121 -2.88 16.22 -31.66
C LEU A 121 -2.36 17.58 -31.15
N PHE A 122 -1.57 17.61 -30.08
CA PHE A 122 -1.12 18.85 -29.43
C PHE A 122 0.36 19.17 -29.68
N ALA A 123 1.22 18.14 -29.71
CA ALA A 123 2.68 18.28 -29.75
C ALA A 123 3.41 17.22 -30.61
N ASP A 124 2.68 16.32 -31.31
CA ASP A 124 3.20 15.21 -32.13
C ASP A 124 3.87 14.08 -31.29
N ASP A 125 4.89 14.38 -30.49
CA ASP A 125 5.56 13.44 -29.56
C ASP A 125 5.80 14.00 -28.13
N LEU A 126 6.36 13.16 -27.23
CA LEU A 126 6.57 13.41 -25.79
C LEU A 126 7.95 13.98 -25.48
#